data_AF-A0AAV3RBQ2-F1
#
_entry.id   AF-A0AAV3RBQ2-F1
#
_cell.length_a   1.000
_cell.length_b   1.000
_cell.length_c   1.000
_cell.angle_alpha   90.00
_cell.angle_beta   90.00
_cell.angle_gamma   90.00
#
_symmetry.space_group_name_H-M   'P 1'
#
loop_
_entity.id
_entity.type
_entity.pdbx_description
1 polymer ?
#
loop_
_entity_poly.entity_id
_entity_poly.type
_entity_poly.pdbx_seq_one_letter_code
_entity_poly.pdbx_strand_id
1 'polypeptide(L)'
;MKFRKHLSALIDGTFPLWKDKFLSYKDLKKEVKRICLEDENIERPNKKVKLDDGVVENEVNSFVEMLHKEIDKFNEFFLDQQEEYVIKAKVLKEKVAEMKDSAPGELAEIGRQIVDFHGEMILLENYSSFNYTGNLQSS
;
A
#
# COMPACT_ATOMS: atom_id res chain seq x y z
N MET A 1 13.99 -3.77 7.17
CA MET A 1 14.94 -2.66 7.01
C MET A 1 14.54 -1.52 7.93
N LYS A 2 15.47 -0.64 8.31
CA LYS A 2 15.18 0.51 9.18
C LYS A 2 14.24 1.54 8.52
N PHE A 3 14.28 1.67 7.18
CA PHE A 3 13.48 2.65 6.43
C PHE A 3 11.96 2.47 6.57
N ARG A 4 11.43 1.24 6.42
CA ARG A 4 9.98 0.98 6.62
C ARG A 4 9.49 1.38 8.01
N LYS A 5 10.28 1.14 9.07
CA LYS A 5 9.88 1.52 10.43
C LYS A 5 9.77 3.04 10.57
N HIS A 6 10.69 3.78 9.97
CA HIS A 6 10.64 5.24 9.95
C HIS A 6 9.45 5.73 9.14
N LEU A 7 9.22 5.17 7.95
CA LEU A 7 8.05 5.54 7.14
C LEU A 7 6.74 5.20 7.85
N SER A 8 6.63 4.03 8.48
CA SER A 8 5.43 3.66 9.25
C SER A 8 5.19 4.62 10.41
N ALA A 9 6.25 5.04 11.12
CA ALA A 9 6.11 6.03 12.18
C ALA A 9 5.70 7.41 11.64
N LEU A 10 6.24 7.80 10.48
CA LEU A 10 5.89 9.03 9.80
C LEU A 10 4.42 9.01 9.33
N ILE A 11 3.97 7.90 8.74
CA ILE A 11 2.57 7.70 8.36
C ILE A 11 1.66 7.66 9.59
N ASP A 12 2.04 6.97 10.66
CA ASP A 12 1.25 6.96 11.90
C ASP A 12 1.13 8.38 12.51
N GLY A 13 2.13 9.24 12.32
CA GLY A 13 2.11 10.63 12.78
C GLY A 13 1.36 11.60 11.86
N THR A 14 1.46 11.42 10.54
CA THR A 14 0.90 12.35 9.54
C THR A 14 -0.44 11.87 8.98
N PHE A 15 -0.58 10.57 8.70
CA PHE A 15 -1.73 9.95 8.05
C PHE A 15 -2.10 8.58 8.66
N PRO A 16 -2.69 8.55 9.87
CA PRO A 16 -3.04 7.29 10.55
C PRO A 16 -3.96 6.39 9.72
N LEU A 17 -4.78 6.99 8.86
CA LEU A 17 -5.75 6.31 8.00
C LEU A 17 -5.13 5.54 6.82
N TRP A 18 -3.82 5.65 6.58
CA TRP A 18 -3.15 4.93 5.49
C TRP A 18 -2.70 3.52 5.93
N LYS A 19 -2.69 3.25 7.24
CA LYS A 19 -2.09 2.05 7.83
C LYS A 19 -2.81 0.76 7.43
N ASP A 20 -4.13 0.79 7.40
CA ASP A 20 -5.00 -0.34 7.03
C ASP A 20 -5.08 -0.54 5.51
N LYS A 21 -4.52 0.38 4.73
CA LYS A 21 -4.57 0.37 3.27
C LYS A 21 -3.40 -0.37 2.62
N PHE A 22 -2.34 -0.64 3.38
CA PHE A 22 -1.23 -1.47 2.90
C PHE A 22 -1.65 -2.93 2.63
N LEU A 23 -0.95 -3.55 1.69
CA LEU A 23 -1.02 -4.98 1.38
C LEU A 23 -0.82 -5.83 2.64
N SER A 24 -1.69 -6.80 2.88
CA SER A 24 -1.62 -7.73 4.01
C SER A 24 -0.67 -8.89 3.70
N TYR A 25 0.59 -8.60 3.34
CA TYR A 25 1.56 -9.61 2.88
C TYR A 25 1.74 -10.78 3.85
N LYS A 26 1.64 -10.54 5.16
CA LYS A 26 1.74 -11.60 6.17
C LYS A 26 0.64 -12.64 6.02
N ASP A 27 -0.58 -12.19 5.76
CA ASP A 27 -1.74 -13.08 5.68
C ASP A 27 -1.76 -13.80 4.33
N LEU A 28 -1.42 -13.10 3.24
CA LEU A 28 -1.14 -13.72 1.94
C LEU A 28 -0.05 -14.79 2.03
N LYS A 29 1.05 -14.51 2.73
CA LYS A 29 2.13 -15.48 2.92
C LYS A 29 1.71 -16.70 3.76
N LYS A 30 0.86 -16.51 4.77
CA LYS A 30 0.33 -17.64 5.57
C LYS A 30 -0.56 -18.54 4.72
N GLU A 31 -1.34 -17.94 3.83
CA GLU A 31 -2.21 -18.66 2.90
C GLU A 31 -1.41 -19.52 1.91
N VAL A 32 -0.40 -18.91 1.27
CA VAL A 32 0.53 -19.65 0.39
C VAL A 32 1.19 -20.80 1.13
N LYS A 33 1.65 -20.58 2.37
CA LYS A 33 2.24 -21.66 3.18
C LYS A 33 1.26 -22.78 3.46
N ARG A 34 -0.02 -22.49 3.69
CA ARG A 34 -1.03 -23.53 3.93
C ARG A 34 -1.18 -24.41 2.70
N ILE A 35 -1.35 -23.79 1.53
CA ILE A 35 -1.47 -24.49 0.24
C ILE A 35 -0.22 -25.34 -0.04
N CYS A 36 0.99 -24.82 0.22
CA CYS A 36 2.23 -25.55 -0.06
C CYS A 36 2.63 -26.60 0.99
N LEU A 37 2.21 -26.46 2.26
CA LEU A 37 2.57 -27.43 3.32
C LEU A 37 1.76 -28.73 3.26
N GLU A 38 0.67 -28.76 2.49
CA GLU A 38 -0.03 -30.01 2.15
C GLU A 38 0.84 -30.93 1.27
N ASP A 39 1.85 -30.39 0.58
CA ASP A 39 2.77 -31.12 -0.30
C ASP A 39 4.01 -31.71 0.43
N GLU A 40 4.51 -31.07 1.49
CA GLU A 40 5.77 -31.47 2.16
C GLU A 40 5.62 -32.59 3.22
N ASN A 41 4.41 -32.98 3.62
CA ASN A 41 4.18 -34.04 4.61
C ASN A 41 4.35 -35.48 4.06
N ILE A 42 5.00 -35.67 2.90
CA ILE A 42 5.28 -36.99 2.32
C ILE A 42 6.68 -37.47 2.74
N GLU A 43 6.89 -37.70 4.03
CA GLU A 43 7.71 -38.83 4.49
C GLU A 43 6.79 -39.99 4.88
N ARG A 44 6.18 -40.64 3.88
CA ARG A 44 5.58 -41.97 4.08
C ARG A 44 5.86 -42.88 2.89
N PRO A 45 6.56 -44.01 3.09
CA PRO A 45 6.65 -45.03 2.06
C PRO A 45 5.25 -45.64 1.92
N ASN A 46 4.71 -45.62 0.71
CA ASN A 46 3.52 -46.37 0.30
C ASN A 46 2.18 -45.96 0.93
N LYS A 47 1.64 -44.80 0.52
CA LYS A 47 0.20 -44.69 0.25
C LYS A 47 -0.05 -43.53 -0.72
N LYS A 48 -0.43 -43.85 -1.96
CA LYS A 48 -0.99 -42.89 -2.91
C LYS A 48 -2.34 -42.40 -2.35
N VAL A 49 -2.32 -41.42 -1.46
CA VAL A 49 -3.49 -40.58 -1.24
C VAL A 49 -3.50 -39.63 -2.43
N LYS A 50 -4.41 -39.89 -3.37
CA LYS A 50 -4.76 -38.88 -4.37
C LYS A 50 -5.35 -37.72 -3.56
N LEU A 51 -4.58 -36.67 -3.33
CA LEU A 51 -5.16 -35.36 -3.04
C LEU A 51 -6.14 -35.09 -4.19
N ASP A 52 -7.37 -34.77 -3.84
CA ASP A 52 -8.40 -34.46 -4.83
C ASP A 52 -7.98 -33.16 -5.53
N ASP A 53 -7.68 -33.23 -6.84
CA ASP A 53 -7.26 -32.06 -7.64
C ASP A 53 -8.25 -30.89 -7.44
N GLY A 54 -9.54 -31.19 -7.21
CA GLY A 54 -10.57 -30.19 -6.94
C GLY A 54 -10.43 -29.46 -5.60
N VAL A 55 -9.79 -30.04 -4.58
CA VAL A 55 -9.56 -29.37 -3.27
C VAL A 55 -8.43 -28.35 -3.42
N VAL A 56 -7.33 -28.72 -4.08
CA VAL A 56 -6.20 -27.82 -4.33
C VAL A 56 -6.62 -26.64 -5.21
N GLU A 57 -7.42 -26.89 -6.26
CA GLU A 57 -7.97 -25.83 -7.12
C GLU A 57 -8.83 -24.83 -6.32
N ASN A 58 -9.65 -25.31 -5.39
CA ASN A 58 -10.47 -24.45 -4.53
C ASN A 58 -9.63 -23.59 -3.57
N GLU A 59 -8.56 -24.13 -2.98
CA GLU A 59 -7.68 -23.35 -2.11
C GLU A 59 -6.89 -22.28 -2.87
N VAL A 60 -6.42 -22.62 -4.08
CA VAL A 60 -5.76 -21.66 -4.98
C VAL A 60 -6.72 -20.55 -5.40
N ASN A 61 -7.96 -20.89 -5.76
CA ASN A 61 -8.99 -19.89 -6.10
C ASN A 61 -9.29 -18.96 -4.91
N SER A 62 -9.40 -19.51 -3.69
CA SER A 62 -9.56 -18.72 -2.45
C SER A 62 -8.40 -17.75 -2.24
N PHE A 63 -7.16 -18.19 -2.45
CA PHE A 63 -5.99 -17.31 -2.37
C PHE A 63 -6.02 -16.20 -3.43
N VAL A 64 -6.38 -16.51 -4.68
CA VAL A 64 -6.49 -15.53 -5.78
C VAL A 64 -7.57 -14.49 -5.46
N GLU A 65 -8.72 -14.88 -4.93
CA GLU A 65 -9.76 -13.95 -4.49
C GLU A 65 -9.27 -13.03 -3.36
N MET A 66 -8.54 -13.57 -2.39
CA MET A 66 -7.95 -12.78 -1.30
C MET A 66 -6.91 -11.79 -1.81
N LEU A 67 -6.08 -12.20 -2.76
CA LEU A 67 -5.09 -11.34 -3.40
C LEU A 67 -5.76 -10.20 -4.19
N HIS A 68 -6.81 -10.50 -4.97
CA HIS A 68 -7.56 -9.46 -5.68
C HIS A 68 -8.17 -8.43 -4.72
N LYS A 69 -8.81 -8.88 -3.63
CA LYS A 69 -9.36 -7.96 -2.62
C LYS A 69 -8.30 -7.04 -2.03
N GLU A 70 -7.11 -7.57 -1.77
CA GLU A 70 -5.99 -6.79 -1.28
C GLU A 70 -5.46 -5.79 -2.32
N ILE A 71 -5.40 -6.19 -3.60
CA ILE A 71 -5.04 -5.31 -4.72
C ILE A 71 -6.04 -4.17 -4.89
N ASP A 72 -7.33 -4.50 -4.92
CA ASP A 72 -8.40 -3.51 -5.06
C ASP A 72 -8.36 -2.51 -3.90
N LYS A 73 -8.19 -2.98 -2.67
CA LYS A 73 -8.09 -2.14 -1.47
C LYS A 73 -6.99 -1.08 -1.59
N PHE A 74 -5.76 -1.48 -1.93
CA PHE A 74 -4.66 -0.50 -1.96
C PHE A 74 -4.71 0.39 -3.20
N ASN A 75 -5.28 -0.10 -4.31
CA ASN A 75 -5.47 0.67 -5.55
C ASN A 75 -6.57 1.72 -5.42
N GLU A 76 -7.72 1.35 -4.87
CA GLU A 76 -8.84 2.28 -4.60
C GLU A 76 -8.33 3.45 -3.74
N PHE A 77 -7.67 3.12 -2.62
CA PHE A 77 -7.07 4.14 -1.78
C PHE A 77 -6.06 5.02 -2.51
N PHE A 78 -5.18 4.44 -3.34
CA PHE A 78 -4.18 5.20 -4.08
C PHE A 78 -4.83 6.17 -5.08
N LEU A 79 -5.87 5.73 -5.80
CA LEU A 79 -6.62 6.57 -6.74
C LEU A 79 -7.33 7.71 -6.01
N ASP A 80 -8.00 7.43 -4.89
CA ASP A 80 -8.65 8.46 -4.08
C ASP A 80 -7.66 9.54 -3.64
N GLN A 81 -6.47 9.16 -3.16
CA GLN A 81 -5.43 10.12 -2.78
C GLN A 81 -4.88 10.90 -3.97
N GLN A 82 -4.73 10.25 -5.14
CA GLN A 82 -4.29 10.94 -6.35
C GLN A 82 -5.29 11.99 -6.80
N GLU A 83 -6.59 11.71 -6.73
CA GLU A 83 -7.65 12.67 -7.08
C GLU A 83 -7.63 13.89 -6.16
N GLU A 84 -7.54 13.67 -4.84
CA GLU A 84 -7.35 14.74 -3.84
C GLU A 84 -6.11 15.60 -4.16
N TYR A 85 -5.01 14.97 -4.55
CA TYR A 85 -3.76 15.68 -4.89
C TYR A 85 -3.87 16.49 -6.18
N VAL A 86 -4.60 16.01 -7.18
CA VAL A 86 -4.88 16.78 -8.40
C VAL A 86 -5.67 18.05 -8.07
N ILE A 87 -6.67 17.95 -7.19
CA ILE A 87 -7.47 19.10 -6.73
C ILE A 87 -6.58 20.08 -5.95
N LYS A 88 -5.81 19.58 -4.97
CA LYS A 88 -4.90 20.40 -4.15
C LYS A 88 -3.85 21.12 -5.00
N ALA A 89 -3.28 20.43 -5.99
CA ALA A 89 -2.33 21.03 -6.94
C ALA A 89 -2.97 22.16 -7.76
N LYS A 90 -4.22 21.98 -8.20
CA LYS A 90 -4.96 23.02 -8.92
C LYS A 90 -5.20 24.26 -8.05
N VAL A 91 -5.69 24.06 -6.83
CA VAL A 91 -5.93 25.15 -5.86
C VAL A 91 -4.64 25.91 -5.53
N LEU A 92 -3.53 25.19 -5.30
CA LEU A 92 -2.23 25.83 -5.03
C LEU A 92 -1.73 26.65 -6.24
N LYS A 93 -1.91 26.15 -7.47
CA LYS A 93 -1.55 26.91 -8.68
C LYS A 93 -2.36 28.19 -8.82
N GLU A 94 -3.67 28.14 -8.56
CA GLU A 94 -4.56 29.30 -8.61
C GLU A 94 -4.14 30.35 -7.56
N LYS A 95 -3.90 29.93 -6.32
CA LYS A 95 -3.38 30.81 -5.25
C LYS A 95 -2.06 31.48 -5.63
N VAL A 96 -1.12 30.73 -6.23
CA VAL A 96 0.15 31.29 -6.70
C VAL A 96 -0.05 32.32 -7.82
N ALA A 97 -1.00 32.09 -8.73
CA ALA A 97 -1.29 33.00 -9.83
C ALA A 97 -1.92 34.32 -9.36
N GLU A 98 -2.71 34.30 -8.28
CA GLU A 98 -3.38 35.47 -7.68
C GLU A 98 -2.44 36.37 -6.87
N MET A 99 -1.29 35.84 -6.42
CA MET A 99 -0.34 36.51 -5.53
C MET A 99 0.57 37.59 -6.17
N LYS A 100 0.26 38.10 -7.37
CA LYS A 100 1.18 38.97 -8.13
C LYS A 100 1.65 40.23 -7.37
N ASP A 101 0.90 40.72 -6.39
CA ASP A 101 1.23 41.88 -5.55
C ASP A 101 1.15 41.60 -4.03
N SER A 102 1.25 40.32 -3.63
CA SER A 102 1.05 39.89 -2.23
C SER A 102 2.20 40.25 -1.29
N ALA A 103 1.88 40.43 -0.01
CA ALA A 103 2.86 40.71 1.04
C ALA A 103 3.83 39.53 1.25
N PRO A 104 5.09 39.77 1.69
CA PRO A 104 6.08 38.71 1.92
C PRO A 104 5.62 37.57 2.85
N GLY A 105 4.74 37.86 3.80
CA GLY A 105 4.16 36.86 4.71
C GLY A 105 3.22 35.87 4.02
N GLU A 106 2.44 36.33 3.05
CA GLU A 106 1.51 35.50 2.26
C GLU A 106 2.29 34.55 1.33
N LEU A 107 3.37 35.06 0.73
CA LEU A 107 4.30 34.27 -0.07
C LEU A 107 4.96 33.15 0.75
N ALA A 108 5.38 33.45 1.99
CA ALA A 108 5.98 32.45 2.87
C ALA A 108 4.98 31.35 3.29
N GLU A 109 3.71 31.71 3.47
CA GLU A 109 2.65 30.75 3.80
C GLU A 109 2.37 29.79 2.64
N ILE A 110 2.21 30.32 1.42
CA ILE A 110 2.01 29.46 0.25
C ILE A 110 3.24 28.62 -0.07
N GLY A 111 4.45 29.15 0.18
CA GLY A 111 5.69 28.37 0.12
C GLY A 111 5.67 27.15 1.05
N ARG A 112 5.22 27.31 2.30
CA ARG A 112 5.05 26.19 3.24
C ARG A 112 4.05 25.16 2.72
N GLN A 113 2.88 25.61 2.27
CA GLN A 113 1.84 24.72 1.73
C GLN A 113 2.33 23.89 0.54
N ILE A 114 3.17 24.46 -0.33
CA ILE A 114 3.78 23.74 -1.46
C ILE A 114 4.77 22.68 -0.98
N VAL A 115 5.61 23.00 0.01
CA VAL A 115 6.59 22.06 0.57
C VAL A 115 5.89 20.90 1.29
N ASP A 116 4.86 21.21 2.08
CA ASP A 116 4.06 20.19 2.76
C ASP A 116 3.38 19.28 1.74
N PHE A 117 2.73 19.85 0.71
CA PHE A 117 2.12 19.08 -0.38
C PHE A 117 3.13 18.20 -1.13
N HIS A 118 4.36 18.70 -1.36
CA HIS A 118 5.42 17.87 -1.92
C HIS A 118 5.75 16.68 -1.02
N GLY A 119 5.88 16.89 0.30
CA GLY A 119 6.09 15.82 1.27
C GLY A 119 4.98 14.76 1.22
N GLU A 120 3.72 15.18 1.12
CA GLU A 120 2.56 14.31 0.97
C GLU A 120 2.61 13.44 -0.31
N MET A 121 3.03 14.02 -1.44
CA MET A 121 3.23 13.29 -2.70
C MET A 121 4.32 12.23 -2.58
N ILE A 122 5.45 12.56 -1.95
CA ILE A 122 6.55 11.61 -1.73
C ILE A 122 6.11 10.47 -0.82
N LEU A 123 5.27 10.73 0.18
CA LEU A 123 4.70 9.67 1.03
C LEU A 123 3.81 8.72 0.22
N LEU A 124 2.97 9.24 -0.68
CA LEU A 124 2.10 8.43 -1.53
C LEU A 124 2.90 7.60 -2.56
N GLU A 125 3.98 8.16 -3.11
CA GLU A 125 4.90 7.43 -4.01
C GLU A 125 5.58 6.27 -3.27
N ASN A 126 6.04 6.52 -2.04
CA ASN A 126 6.60 5.47 -1.20
C ASN A 126 5.56 4.39 -0.87
N TYR A 127 4.33 4.79 -0.52
CA TYR A 127 3.21 3.87 -0.31
C TYR A 127 3.01 2.95 -1.53
N SER A 128 2.95 3.50 -2.74
CA SER A 128 2.81 2.72 -3.97
C SER A 128 3.96 1.73 -4.17
N SER A 129 5.19 2.20 -3.97
CA SER A 129 6.40 1.36 -4.09
C SER A 129 6.39 0.17 -3.12
N PHE A 130 5.92 0.37 -1.88
CA PHE A 130 5.83 -0.73 -0.91
C PHE A 130 4.77 -1.76 -1.28
N ASN A 131 3.60 -1.30 -1.73
CA ASN A 131 2.52 -2.20 -2.14
C ASN A 131 2.89 -2.98 -3.41
N TYR A 132 3.49 -2.31 -4.41
CA TYR A 132 3.95 -2.94 -5.64
C TYR A 132 5.01 -4.01 -5.40
N THR A 133 6.01 -3.72 -4.57
CA THR A 133 7.13 -4.65 -4.35
C THR A 133 6.82 -5.74 -3.32
N GLY A 134 5.71 -5.64 -2.59
CA GLY A 134 5.38 -6.56 -1.50
C GLY A 134 6.43 -6.61 -0.38
N ASN A 135 7.34 -5.62 -0.30
CA ASN A 135 8.47 -5.57 0.64
C ASN A 135 8.05 -5.20 2.07
N LEU A 136 7.03 -5.87 2.57
CA LEU A 136 6.61 -5.80 3.96
C LEU A 136 7.45 -6.81 4.74
N GLN A 137 8.71 -6.45 5.02
CA GLN A 137 9.57 -7.31 5.83
C GLN A 137 8.87 -7.65 7.16
N SER A 138 8.74 -8.95 7.36
CA SER A 138 8.36 -9.64 8.58
C SER A 138 9.00 -8.97 9.80
N SER A 139 8.16 -8.33 10.62
CA SER A 139 8.45 -8.13 12.05
C SER A 139 7.70 -9.20 12.83
#